data_AF-A0AAU3SF96-F1
#
_entry.id   AF-A0AAU3SF96-F1
#
_cell.length_a   1.000
_cell.length_b   1.000
_cell.length_c   1.000
_cell.angle_alpha   90.00
_cell.angle_beta   90.00
_cell.angle_gamma   90.00
#
_symmetry.space_group_name_H-M   'P 1'
#
loop_
_entity.id
_entity.type
_entity.pdbx_description
1 polymer ?
#
loop_
_entity_poly.entity_id
_entity_poly.type
_entity_poly.pdbx_seq_one_letter_code
_entity_poly.pdbx_strand_id
1 'polypeptide(L)'
;MNRQRHEEELLGPYVLGVLDAEEVRRIEDHMSGCVQCREEVAALREMEAALGEVPEEAFLDGPPQGGDLLLQRTLRQMRGERAGAERRRAGLAGLAVAASLAAVFWAGTQLGAGDPDSVALPLPPSPTASADPSPPPAGTKVLSATDPGTGARMTVQMTPAAKWVRLHAAVTGVPQGERCRLVVVSKDGTRTTAGGWVVGGQEKGEGKGASLDGSAAVDPANVKAVIVENEAGRTFVSVPA
;
A
#
# COMPACT_ATOMS: atom_id res chain seq x y z
N MET A 1 -46.17 11.80 25.68
CA MET A 1 -45.20 12.19 24.63
C MET A 1 -44.34 11.04 24.13
N ASN A 2 -43.78 10.14 24.96
CA ASN A 2 -42.96 9.01 24.47
C ASN A 2 -43.74 7.94 23.69
N ARG A 3 -45.00 7.69 24.05
CA ARG A 3 -45.81 6.64 23.42
C ARG A 3 -46.26 6.98 21.99
N GLN A 4 -46.70 8.22 21.76
CA GLN A 4 -47.05 8.72 20.43
C GLN A 4 -45.86 8.71 19.46
N ARG A 5 -44.67 9.08 19.92
CA ARG A 5 -43.44 8.98 19.11
C ARG A 5 -43.09 7.55 18.73
N HIS A 6 -43.26 6.61 19.66
CA HIS A 6 -43.01 5.19 19.39
C HIS A 6 -44.04 4.61 18.41
N GLU A 7 -45.27 5.12 18.41
CA GLU A 7 -46.33 4.71 17.48
C GLU A 7 -46.07 5.27 16.06
N GLU A 8 -45.55 6.49 15.95
CA GLU A 8 -45.13 7.13 14.68
C GLU A 8 -43.93 6.43 14.03
N GLU A 9 -42.91 6.05 14.82
CA GLU A 9 -41.72 5.33 14.34
C GLU A 9 -42.05 3.94 13.75
N LEU A 10 -43.20 3.34 14.11
CA LEU A 10 -43.62 2.02 13.65
C LEU A 10 -44.55 2.05 12.41
N LEU A 11 -44.95 3.22 11.91
CA LEU A 11 -45.84 3.33 10.74
C LEU A 11 -45.20 2.81 9.44
N GLY A 12 -43.90 3.03 9.25
CA GLY A 12 -43.16 2.47 8.10
C GLY A 12 -43.13 0.94 8.11
N PRO A 13 -42.65 0.30 9.20
CA PRO A 13 -42.74 -1.15 9.38
C PRO A 13 -44.15 -1.73 9.24
N TYR A 14 -45.17 -1.00 9.69
CA TYR A 14 -46.58 -1.39 9.54
C TYR A 14 -47.00 -1.46 8.06
N VAL A 15 -46.68 -0.42 7.27
CA VAL A 15 -46.99 -0.38 5.83
C VAL A 15 -46.29 -1.52 5.09
N LEU A 16 -45.02 -1.78 5.41
CA LEU A 16 -44.23 -2.87 4.82
C LEU A 16 -44.63 -4.27 5.31
N GLY A 17 -45.55 -4.39 6.27
CA GLY A 17 -46.05 -5.67 6.77
C GLY A 17 -45.04 -6.49 7.58
N VAL A 18 -44.05 -5.84 8.22
CA VAL A 18 -42.96 -6.52 8.95
C VAL A 18 -43.15 -6.53 10.48
N LEU A 19 -44.24 -5.94 10.98
CA LEU A 19 -44.57 -5.91 12.41
C LEU A 19 -45.17 -7.23 12.91
N ASP A 20 -45.03 -7.49 14.20
CA ASP A 20 -45.72 -8.59 14.85
C ASP A 20 -47.22 -8.31 15.07
N ALA A 21 -48.00 -9.36 15.38
CA ALA A 21 -49.45 -9.24 15.54
C ALA A 21 -49.89 -8.40 16.76
N GLU A 22 -49.02 -8.18 17.74
CA GLU A 22 -49.30 -7.32 18.90
C GLU A 22 -49.04 -5.84 18.55
N GLU A 23 -47.96 -5.57 17.82
CA GLU A 23 -47.62 -4.26 17.29
C GLU A 23 -48.66 -3.74 16.29
N VAL A 24 -49.12 -4.60 15.37
CA VAL A 24 -50.21 -4.28 14.43
C VAL A 24 -51.46 -3.80 15.17
N ARG A 25 -51.94 -4.58 16.15
CA ARG A 25 -53.14 -4.23 16.94
C ARG A 25 -52.98 -2.90 17.67
N ARG A 26 -51.82 -2.65 18.27
CA ARG A 26 -51.54 -1.37 18.96
C ARG A 26 -51.59 -0.18 18.01
N ILE A 27 -51.10 -0.31 16.79
CA ILE A 27 -51.13 0.76 15.79
C ILE A 27 -52.55 0.96 15.25
N GLU A 28 -53.28 -0.10 14.95
CA GLU A 28 -54.69 -0.01 14.52
C GLU A 28 -55.56 0.68 15.58
N ASP A 29 -55.39 0.31 16.85
CA ASP A 29 -56.04 0.97 17.99
C ASP A 29 -55.70 2.47 18.04
N HIS A 30 -54.42 2.83 17.87
CA HIS A 30 -54.00 4.24 17.85
C HIS A 30 -54.60 4.99 16.64
N MET A 31 -54.57 4.37 15.46
CA MET A 31 -55.11 4.92 14.21
C MET A 31 -56.61 5.13 14.27
N SER A 32 -57.36 4.42 15.13
CA SER A 32 -58.78 4.70 15.36
C SER A 32 -59.01 6.13 15.89
N GLY A 33 -58.08 6.66 16.70
CA GLY A 33 -58.18 7.97 17.34
C GLY A 33 -57.33 9.08 16.71
N CYS A 34 -56.32 8.75 15.88
CA CYS A 34 -55.38 9.74 15.35
C CYS A 34 -55.49 9.91 13.84
N VAL A 35 -55.96 11.08 13.39
CA VAL A 35 -56.10 11.40 11.95
C VAL A 35 -54.73 11.53 11.27
N GLN A 36 -53.76 12.16 11.94
CA GLN A 36 -52.42 12.38 11.38
C GLN A 36 -51.71 11.07 11.03
N CYS A 37 -51.76 10.06 11.92
CA CYS A 37 -51.15 8.77 11.62
C CYS A 37 -51.87 8.02 10.49
N ARG A 38 -53.18 8.24 10.28
CA ARG A 38 -53.89 7.68 9.13
C ARG A 38 -53.47 8.33 7.82
N GLU A 39 -53.29 9.65 7.82
CA GLU A 39 -52.78 10.39 6.67
C GLU A 39 -51.35 9.98 6.33
N GLU A 40 -50.50 9.80 7.34
CA GLU A 40 -49.12 9.34 7.15
C GLU A 40 -49.07 7.92 6.54
N VAL A 41 -49.88 6.99 7.05
CA VAL A 41 -49.97 5.63 6.48
C VAL A 41 -50.47 5.67 5.03
N ALA A 42 -51.41 6.56 4.69
CA ALA A 42 -51.87 6.72 3.32
C ALA A 42 -50.75 7.22 2.41
N ALA A 43 -50.00 8.25 2.83
CA ALA A 43 -48.86 8.77 2.08
C ALA A 43 -47.75 7.72 1.89
N LEU A 44 -47.44 6.94 2.92
CA LEU A 44 -46.46 5.85 2.84
C LEU A 44 -46.91 4.72 1.89
N ARG A 45 -48.20 4.37 1.86
CA ARG A 45 -48.75 3.37 0.91
C ARG A 45 -48.73 3.87 -0.53
N GLU A 46 -48.97 5.15 -0.78
CA GLU A 46 -48.82 5.74 -2.12
C GLU A 46 -47.37 5.66 -2.59
N MET A 47 -46.41 5.97 -1.70
CA MET A 47 -44.98 5.83 -2.00
C MET A 47 -44.60 4.36 -2.23
N GLU A 48 -45.09 3.43 -1.41
CA GLU A 48 -44.88 1.99 -1.59
C GLU A 48 -45.39 1.52 -2.97
N ALA A 49 -46.60 1.94 -3.36
CA ALA A 49 -47.17 1.61 -4.66
C ALA A 49 -46.32 2.15 -5.81
N ALA A 50 -45.87 3.41 -5.72
CA ALA A 50 -44.99 4.01 -6.73
C ALA A 50 -43.62 3.31 -6.82
N LEU A 51 -43.08 2.81 -5.70
CA LEU A 51 -41.84 2.04 -5.66
C LEU A 51 -42.02 0.57 -6.08
N GLY A 52 -43.23 0.03 -5.95
CA GLY A 52 -43.59 -1.34 -6.33
C GLY A 52 -43.79 -1.52 -7.84
N GLU A 53 -43.90 -0.45 -8.62
CA GLU A 53 -43.96 -0.47 -10.09
C GLU A 53 -42.57 -0.77 -10.72
N VAL A 54 -41.96 -1.89 -10.33
CA VAL A 54 -40.77 -2.40 -11.00
C VAL A 54 -41.23 -3.39 -12.08
N PRO A 55 -40.97 -3.14 -13.37
CA PRO A 55 -41.26 -4.09 -14.43
C PRO A 55 -40.52 -5.42 -14.17
N GLU A 56 -41.10 -6.55 -14.57
CA GLU A 56 -40.48 -7.88 -14.39
C GLU A 56 -39.08 -7.93 -15.06
N GLU A 57 -38.89 -7.16 -16.13
CA GLU A 57 -37.63 -6.99 -16.86
C GLU A 57 -36.56 -6.19 -16.11
N ALA A 58 -36.95 -5.43 -15.08
CA ALA A 58 -36.05 -4.67 -14.21
C ALA A 58 -35.66 -5.45 -12.94
N PHE A 59 -36.31 -6.60 -12.67
CA PHE A 59 -35.81 -7.55 -11.68
C PHE A 59 -34.56 -8.20 -12.23
N LEU A 60 -33.40 -7.62 -11.90
CA LEU A 60 -32.13 -8.27 -12.09
C LEU A 60 -32.05 -9.43 -11.10
N ASP A 61 -32.14 -10.67 -11.61
CA ASP A 61 -31.87 -11.91 -10.89
C ASP A 61 -30.38 -11.97 -10.49
N GLY A 62 -30.03 -11.14 -9.51
CA GLY A 62 -28.67 -11.01 -9.02
C GLY A 62 -27.68 -10.47 -10.06
N PRO A 63 -26.38 -10.54 -9.73
CA PRO A 63 -25.32 -10.13 -10.65
C PRO A 63 -25.42 -10.96 -11.95
N PRO A 64 -25.12 -10.38 -13.12
CA PRO A 64 -25.11 -11.12 -14.38
C PRO A 64 -24.21 -12.35 -14.27
N GLN A 65 -24.52 -13.41 -15.02
CA GLN A 65 -23.72 -14.64 -15.02
C GLN A 65 -22.24 -14.30 -15.31
N GLY A 66 -21.35 -14.56 -14.34
CA GLY A 66 -19.92 -14.18 -14.42
C GLY A 66 -19.56 -12.79 -13.89
N GLY A 67 -20.50 -12.06 -13.26
CA GLY A 67 -20.29 -10.74 -12.66
C GLY A 67 -19.18 -10.72 -11.62
N ASP A 68 -18.96 -11.82 -10.89
CA ASP A 68 -17.86 -11.95 -9.93
C ASP A 68 -16.50 -11.88 -10.60
N LEU A 69 -16.34 -12.47 -11.78
CA LEU A 69 -15.07 -12.44 -12.51
C LEU A 69 -14.78 -11.04 -13.06
N LEU A 70 -15.82 -10.34 -13.54
CA LEU A 70 -15.71 -8.96 -13.98
C LEU A 70 -15.39 -8.04 -12.80
N LEU A 71 -16.08 -8.18 -11.67
CA LEU A 71 -15.81 -7.44 -10.44
C LEU A 71 -14.37 -7.67 -9.97
N GLN A 72 -13.92 -8.92 -9.89
CA GLN A 72 -12.54 -9.24 -9.50
C GLN A 72 -11.52 -8.64 -10.47
N ARG A 73 -11.78 -8.69 -11.78
CA ARG A 73 -10.90 -8.07 -12.80
C ARG A 73 -10.84 -6.55 -12.62
N THR A 74 -11.99 -5.89 -12.47
CA THR A 74 -12.07 -4.45 -12.27
C THR A 74 -11.37 -4.01 -10.98
N LEU A 75 -11.58 -4.73 -9.87
CA LEU A 75 -10.90 -4.45 -8.61
C LEU A 75 -9.39 -4.68 -8.69
N ARG A 76 -8.91 -5.66 -9.46
CA ARG A 76 -7.48 -5.85 -9.73
C ARG A 76 -6.93 -4.71 -10.58
N GLN A 77 -7.66 -4.29 -11.61
CA GLN A 77 -7.28 -3.18 -12.48
C GLN A 77 -7.20 -1.86 -11.71
N MET A 78 -8.23 -1.52 -10.91
CA MET A 78 -8.23 -0.30 -10.08
C MET A 78 -7.08 -0.28 -9.08
N ARG A 79 -6.76 -1.43 -8.46
CA ARG A 79 -5.58 -1.55 -7.57
C ARG A 79 -4.28 -1.32 -8.33
N GLY A 80 -4.15 -1.86 -9.54
CA GLY A 80 -3.00 -1.64 -10.41
C GLY A 80 -2.84 -0.18 -10.84
N GLU A 81 -3.93 0.47 -11.25
CA GLU A 81 -3.96 1.88 -11.64
C GLU A 81 -3.64 2.80 -10.46
N ARG A 82 -4.21 2.53 -9.29
CA ARG A 82 -3.93 3.29 -8.07
C ARG A 82 -2.47 3.15 -7.64
N ALA A 83 -1.93 1.92 -7.63
CA ALA A 83 -0.52 1.67 -7.36
C ALA A 83 0.38 2.35 -8.40
N GLY A 84 -0.02 2.38 -9.67
CA GLY A 84 0.70 3.09 -10.73
C GLY A 84 0.68 4.62 -10.56
N ALA A 85 -0.47 5.19 -10.19
CA ALA A 85 -0.61 6.62 -9.94
C ALA A 85 0.17 7.06 -8.69
N GLU A 86 0.15 6.28 -7.63
CA GLU A 86 0.95 6.53 -6.41
C GLU A 86 2.45 6.45 -6.71
N ARG A 87 2.89 5.44 -7.49
CA ARG A 87 4.29 5.35 -7.95
C ARG A 87 4.70 6.53 -8.82
N ARG A 88 3.83 7.03 -9.70
CA ARG A 88 4.09 8.22 -10.53
C ARG A 88 4.20 9.48 -9.67
N ARG A 89 3.31 9.67 -8.71
CA ARG A 89 3.37 10.81 -7.76
C ARG A 89 4.61 10.75 -6.87
N ALA A 90 4.96 9.57 -6.38
CA ALA A 90 6.19 9.35 -5.62
C ALA A 90 7.46 9.61 -6.47
N GLY A 91 7.45 9.21 -7.75
CA GLY A 91 8.54 9.49 -8.69
C GLY A 91 8.72 10.99 -8.98
N LEU A 92 7.63 11.73 -9.16
CA LEU A 92 7.67 13.19 -9.35
C LEU A 92 8.14 13.92 -8.08
N ALA A 93 7.70 13.48 -6.90
CA ALA A 93 8.21 14.00 -5.63
C ALA A 93 9.69 13.68 -5.42
N GLY A 94 10.15 12.49 -5.81
CA GLY A 94 11.56 12.10 -5.76
C GLY A 94 12.46 12.90 -6.70
N LEU A 95 11.96 13.25 -7.91
CA LEU A 95 12.69 14.12 -8.85
C LEU A 95 12.89 15.53 -8.31
N ALA A 96 11.90 16.09 -7.60
CA ALA A 96 12.05 17.41 -6.97
C ALA A 96 13.12 17.41 -5.87
N VAL A 97 13.22 16.33 -5.09
CA VAL A 97 14.25 16.18 -4.04
C VAL A 97 15.65 15.94 -4.62
N ALA A 98 15.76 15.16 -5.71
CA ALA A 98 17.05 14.91 -6.38
C ALA A 98 17.66 16.18 -7.00
N ALA A 99 16.83 17.06 -7.58
CA ALA A 99 17.27 18.33 -8.13
C ALA A 99 17.89 19.25 -7.06
N SER A 100 17.31 19.28 -5.85
CA SER A 100 17.87 20.05 -4.73
C SER A 100 19.21 19.49 -4.21
N LEU A 101 19.39 18.17 -4.21
CA LEU A 101 20.64 17.55 -3.73
C LEU A 101 21.81 17.71 -4.71
N ALA A 102 21.53 17.66 -6.03
CA ALA A 102 22.55 17.89 -7.05
C ALA A 102 23.14 19.31 -6.99
N ALA A 103 22.32 20.32 -6.69
CA ALA A 103 22.77 21.70 -6.51
C ALA A 103 23.71 21.86 -5.31
N VAL A 104 23.47 21.14 -4.21
CA VAL A 104 24.32 21.16 -3.01
C VAL A 104 25.64 20.42 -3.25
N PHE A 105 25.61 19.30 -3.96
CA PHE A 105 26.81 18.50 -4.23
C PHE A 105 27.81 19.21 -5.16
N TRP A 106 27.33 19.94 -6.16
CA TRP A 106 28.19 20.70 -7.08
C TRP A 106 28.86 21.91 -6.41
N ALA A 107 28.21 22.50 -5.39
CA ALA A 107 28.81 23.56 -4.59
C ALA A 107 29.90 23.03 -3.62
N GLY A 108 29.78 21.79 -3.15
CA GLY A 108 30.69 21.21 -2.16
C GLY A 108 32.06 20.75 -2.70
N THR A 109 32.19 20.45 -4.00
CA THR A 109 33.42 19.87 -4.54
C THR A 109 34.49 20.88 -4.96
N GLN A 110 34.26 22.18 -4.81
CA GLN A 110 35.21 23.22 -5.24
C GLN A 110 36.13 23.78 -4.15
N LEU A 111 36.03 23.32 -2.90
CA LEU A 111 36.83 23.86 -1.80
C LEU A 111 37.55 22.73 -1.04
N GLY A 112 38.78 22.45 -1.48
CA GLY A 112 39.69 21.54 -0.81
C GLY A 112 41.15 21.94 -1.03
N ALA A 113 41.61 22.99 -0.34
CA ALA A 113 43.02 23.27 -0.02
C ALA A 113 43.13 24.46 0.97
N GLY A 114 43.76 24.27 2.14
CA GLY A 114 44.34 25.36 2.96
C GLY A 114 44.05 25.33 4.46
N ASP A 115 45.08 24.93 5.23
CA ASP A 115 45.47 25.13 6.65
C ASP A 115 44.50 25.49 7.82
N PRO A 116 44.85 25.10 9.07
CA PRO A 116 44.10 25.40 10.28
C PRO A 116 44.61 26.70 10.93
N ASP A 117 43.80 27.76 10.93
CA ASP A 117 43.95 28.82 11.91
C ASP A 117 42.60 29.45 12.26
N SER A 118 42.37 29.62 13.57
CA SER A 118 41.10 30.04 14.14
C SER A 118 41.10 31.56 14.39
N VAL A 119 40.16 32.32 13.80
CA VAL A 119 39.67 33.62 14.34
C VAL A 119 38.19 33.82 13.94
N ALA A 120 37.41 34.40 14.86
CA ALA A 120 35.94 34.45 14.88
C ALA A 120 35.30 35.80 14.42
N LEU A 121 33.98 35.70 14.13
CA LEU A 121 32.88 36.71 14.06
C LEU A 121 32.59 37.43 12.71
N PRO A 122 31.33 37.86 12.43
CA PRO A 122 30.04 37.15 12.40
C PRO A 122 29.33 37.26 11.01
N LEU A 123 28.52 36.28 10.61
CA LEU A 123 27.90 36.22 9.25
C LEU A 123 26.34 36.35 9.28
N PRO A 124 25.71 37.04 8.29
CA PRO A 124 24.26 37.30 8.13
C PRO A 124 23.35 36.06 8.00
N PRO A 125 22.00 36.21 8.08
CA PRO A 125 21.10 35.20 8.65
C PRO A 125 20.77 34.01 7.73
N SER A 126 20.85 32.82 8.34
CA SER A 126 20.05 31.58 8.18
C SER A 126 19.51 31.18 6.80
N PRO A 127 19.96 30.01 6.30
CA PRO A 127 19.09 28.94 5.87
C PRO A 127 18.95 27.90 7.00
N THR A 128 17.73 27.45 7.23
CA THR A 128 17.32 26.40 8.16
C THR A 128 18.33 25.25 8.24
N ALA A 129 18.74 24.93 9.47
CA ALA A 129 19.66 23.86 9.83
C ALA A 129 19.44 22.60 8.98
N SER A 130 20.48 22.20 8.26
CA SER A 130 20.67 20.82 7.82
C SER A 130 20.46 19.92 9.02
N ALA A 131 19.44 19.08 8.96
CA ALA A 131 19.34 17.95 9.87
C ALA A 131 20.59 17.09 9.67
N ASP A 132 21.33 16.88 10.76
CA ASP A 132 22.34 15.82 10.85
C ASP A 132 21.73 14.51 10.30
N PRO A 133 22.42 13.75 9.44
CA PRO A 133 21.91 12.44 9.02
C PRO A 133 21.70 11.61 10.27
N SER A 134 20.44 11.28 10.56
CA SER A 134 20.10 10.44 11.70
C SER A 134 20.91 9.14 11.61
N PRO A 135 21.58 8.72 12.70
CA PRO A 135 22.35 7.49 12.68
C PRO A 135 21.43 6.32 12.28
N PRO A 136 21.96 5.34 11.51
CA PRO A 136 21.15 4.22 11.06
C PRO A 136 20.53 3.50 12.27
N PRO A 137 19.31 2.96 12.16
CA PRO A 137 18.65 2.27 13.26
C PRO A 137 19.55 1.19 13.85
N ALA A 138 19.60 1.10 15.18
CA ALA A 138 20.42 0.14 15.90
C ALA A 138 20.20 -1.29 15.35
N GLY A 139 21.30 -1.99 15.06
CA GLY A 139 21.27 -3.35 14.48
C GLY A 139 21.22 -3.42 12.96
N THR A 140 21.34 -2.30 12.24
CA THR A 140 21.52 -2.31 10.78
C THR A 140 22.83 -3.02 10.41
N LYS A 141 22.75 -4.01 9.51
CA LYS A 141 23.90 -4.74 8.98
C LYS A 141 24.04 -4.50 7.48
N VAL A 142 25.25 -4.29 7.00
CA VAL A 142 25.56 -4.25 5.57
C VAL A 142 26.38 -5.49 5.23
N LEU A 143 25.92 -6.25 4.26
CA LEU A 143 26.49 -7.52 3.83
C LEU A 143 26.75 -7.44 2.33
N SER A 144 27.84 -8.04 1.84
CA SER A 144 28.14 -8.08 0.41
C SER A 144 28.75 -9.41 0.02
N ALA A 145 28.35 -9.94 -1.13
CA ALA A 145 28.93 -11.14 -1.70
C ALA A 145 28.95 -11.05 -3.23
N THR A 146 29.90 -11.75 -3.83
CA THR A 146 30.01 -11.93 -5.28
C THR A 146 30.03 -13.44 -5.56
N ASP A 147 29.18 -13.88 -6.48
CA ASP A 147 29.12 -15.28 -6.90
C ASP A 147 30.17 -15.54 -7.99
N PRO A 148 31.08 -16.53 -7.81
CA PRO A 148 32.14 -16.81 -8.77
C PRO A 148 31.66 -17.52 -10.04
N GLY A 149 30.48 -18.17 -10.02
CA GLY A 149 29.96 -18.92 -11.16
C GLY A 149 29.19 -18.03 -12.15
N THR A 150 28.47 -17.04 -11.63
CA THR A 150 27.66 -16.12 -12.44
C THR A 150 28.29 -14.74 -12.59
N GLY A 151 29.24 -14.37 -11.74
CA GLY A 151 29.81 -13.02 -11.68
C GLY A 151 28.88 -11.98 -11.07
N ALA A 152 27.70 -12.38 -10.58
CA ALA A 152 26.75 -11.48 -9.96
C ALA A 152 27.23 -11.04 -8.57
N ARG A 153 27.08 -9.75 -8.26
CA ARG A 153 27.40 -9.19 -6.95
C ARG A 153 26.14 -8.62 -6.32
N MET A 154 25.97 -8.83 -5.02
CA MET A 154 24.91 -8.21 -4.24
C MET A 154 25.50 -7.56 -2.98
N THR A 155 25.07 -6.34 -2.71
CA THR A 155 25.25 -5.65 -1.44
C THR A 155 23.88 -5.40 -0.83
N VAL A 156 23.65 -5.89 0.38
CA VAL A 156 22.39 -5.77 1.12
C VAL A 156 22.63 -5.00 2.41
N GLN A 157 21.87 -3.93 2.60
CA GLN A 157 21.67 -3.32 3.91
C GLN A 157 20.39 -3.90 4.51
N MET A 158 20.53 -4.58 5.64
CA MET A 158 19.43 -5.16 6.39
C MET A 158 19.18 -4.34 7.66
N THR A 159 18.01 -3.75 7.77
CA THR A 159 17.57 -2.99 8.94
C THR A 159 16.52 -3.80 9.70
N PRO A 160 16.76 -4.13 10.98
CA PRO A 160 15.84 -4.90 11.78
C PRO A 160 14.57 -4.10 12.13
N ALA A 161 13.42 -4.78 12.16
CA ALA A 161 12.17 -4.30 12.71
C ALA A 161 11.57 -5.38 13.65
N ALA A 162 10.43 -5.10 14.28
CA ALA A 162 9.89 -5.89 15.41
C ALA A 162 9.88 -7.43 15.19
N LYS A 163 9.39 -7.89 14.03
CA LYS A 163 9.29 -9.32 13.66
C LYS A 163 9.56 -9.56 12.17
N TRP A 164 10.26 -8.63 11.54
CA TRP A 164 10.50 -8.60 10.11
C TRP A 164 11.76 -7.77 9.82
N VAL A 165 12.28 -7.86 8.60
CA VAL A 165 13.46 -7.11 8.17
C VAL A 165 13.13 -6.22 6.98
N ARG A 166 13.71 -5.02 6.96
CA ARG A 166 13.77 -4.16 5.77
C ARG A 166 15.11 -4.37 5.08
N LEU A 167 15.09 -4.45 3.75
CA LEU A 167 16.26 -4.67 2.93
C LEU A 167 16.39 -3.56 1.91
N HIS A 168 17.59 -3.04 1.76
CA HIS A 168 18.00 -2.24 0.61
C HIS A 168 19.12 -3.00 -0.10
N ALA A 169 18.84 -3.55 -1.28
CA ALA A 169 19.76 -4.40 -2.03
C ALA A 169 20.23 -3.70 -3.31
N ALA A 170 21.54 -3.67 -3.54
CA ALA A 170 22.15 -3.30 -4.80
C ALA A 170 22.72 -4.56 -5.45
N VAL A 171 22.24 -4.90 -6.65
CA VAL A 171 22.59 -6.12 -7.37
C VAL A 171 23.18 -5.77 -8.74
N THR A 172 24.34 -6.33 -9.07
CA THR A 172 25.04 -6.12 -10.35
C THR A 172 25.45 -7.46 -10.97
N GLY A 173 25.73 -7.48 -12.27
CA GLY A 173 26.24 -8.66 -12.97
C GLY A 173 25.19 -9.72 -13.32
N VAL A 174 23.90 -9.43 -13.17
CA VAL A 174 22.81 -10.32 -13.63
C VAL A 174 22.47 -10.00 -15.10
N PRO A 175 22.19 -11.01 -15.97
CA PRO A 175 21.85 -10.77 -17.37
C PRO A 175 20.58 -9.90 -17.55
N GLN A 176 20.61 -9.01 -18.55
CA GLN A 176 19.46 -8.16 -18.89
C GLN A 176 18.25 -9.01 -19.32
N GLY A 177 17.06 -8.58 -18.91
CA GLY A 177 15.79 -9.24 -19.24
C GLY A 177 15.41 -10.38 -18.30
N GLU A 178 16.31 -10.80 -17.40
CA GLU A 178 15.99 -11.76 -16.35
C GLU A 178 14.96 -11.19 -15.38
N ARG A 179 13.97 -12.01 -15.03
CA ARG A 179 12.97 -11.70 -13.99
C ARG A 179 13.47 -12.27 -12.68
N CYS A 180 14.02 -11.41 -11.84
CA CYS A 180 14.67 -11.79 -10.59
C CYS A 180 13.77 -11.51 -9.38
N ARG A 181 14.02 -12.26 -8.31
CA ARG A 181 13.40 -12.13 -7.00
C ARG A 181 14.50 -12.08 -5.94
N LEU A 182 14.31 -11.19 -4.97
CA LEU A 182 15.09 -11.13 -3.74
C LEU A 182 14.39 -12.02 -2.72
N VAL A 183 15.11 -12.99 -2.17
CA VAL A 183 14.55 -14.00 -1.26
C VAL A 183 15.38 -14.02 0.02
N VAL A 184 14.70 -13.87 1.16
CA VAL A 184 15.28 -14.07 2.47
C VAL A 184 15.09 -15.51 2.89
N VAL A 185 16.18 -16.18 3.23
CA VAL A 185 16.18 -17.53 3.75
C VAL A 185 16.38 -17.47 5.25
N SER A 186 15.45 -18.05 5.99
CA SER A 186 15.52 -18.19 7.44
C SER A 186 16.36 -19.42 7.86
N LYS A 187 16.82 -19.46 9.10
CA LYS A 187 17.63 -20.56 9.67
C LYS A 187 16.91 -21.91 9.65
N ASP A 188 15.57 -21.88 9.72
CA ASP A 188 14.68 -23.04 9.58
C ASP A 188 14.50 -23.53 8.13
N GLY A 189 15.05 -22.81 7.15
CA GLY A 189 14.94 -23.12 5.72
C GLY A 189 13.75 -22.45 5.02
N THR A 190 12.89 -21.71 5.74
CA THR A 190 11.77 -20.98 5.16
C THR A 190 12.28 -19.88 4.22
N ARG A 191 11.68 -19.78 3.02
CA ARG A 191 12.04 -18.80 1.99
C ARG A 191 10.93 -17.75 1.86
N THR A 192 11.28 -16.49 2.08
CA THR A 192 10.33 -15.37 1.99
C THR A 192 10.79 -14.41 0.90
N THR A 193 9.95 -14.18 -0.10
CA THR A 193 10.26 -13.23 -1.19
C THR A 193 10.11 -11.80 -0.67
N ALA A 194 11.20 -11.03 -0.74
CA ALA A 194 11.25 -9.64 -0.29
C ALA A 194 10.99 -8.62 -1.40
N GLY A 195 11.08 -9.03 -2.66
CA GLY A 195 10.82 -8.18 -3.82
C GLY A 195 11.13 -8.90 -5.12
N GLY A 196 10.70 -8.33 -6.25
CA GLY A 196 11.00 -8.85 -7.58
C GLY A 196 11.13 -7.72 -8.59
N TRP A 197 11.99 -7.92 -9.58
CA TRP A 197 12.27 -6.93 -10.61
C TRP A 197 12.66 -7.61 -11.93
N VAL A 198 12.69 -6.83 -12.99
CA VAL A 198 13.26 -7.23 -14.28
C VAL A 198 14.59 -6.51 -14.44
N VAL A 199 15.66 -7.21 -14.77
CA VAL A 199 16.97 -6.58 -14.97
C VAL A 199 16.92 -5.71 -16.22
N GLY A 200 17.02 -4.39 -16.00
CA GLY A 200 17.05 -3.40 -17.07
C GLY A 200 18.37 -3.34 -17.82
N GLY A 201 18.33 -2.75 -19.01
CA GLY A 201 19.51 -2.45 -19.80
C GLY A 201 20.06 -1.04 -19.55
N GLN A 202 21.19 -0.74 -20.18
CA GLN A 202 21.81 0.60 -20.18
C GLN A 202 20.83 1.71 -20.60
N GLU A 203 19.92 1.44 -21.54
CA GLU A 203 18.96 2.44 -22.06
C GLU A 203 18.03 3.04 -21.00
N LYS A 204 17.76 2.31 -19.91
CA LYS A 204 16.92 2.78 -18.80
C LYS A 204 17.71 3.32 -17.62
N GLY A 205 19.03 3.48 -17.75
CA GLY A 205 19.92 3.89 -16.66
C GLY A 205 20.22 2.77 -15.64
N GLU A 206 19.69 1.56 -15.85
CA GLU A 206 19.81 0.40 -14.95
C GLU A 206 21.01 -0.50 -15.32
N GLY A 207 21.77 -0.15 -16.36
CA GLY A 207 22.91 -0.94 -16.84
C GLY A 207 24.10 -1.04 -15.87
N LYS A 208 24.09 -0.28 -14.76
CA LYS A 208 25.08 -0.40 -13.68
C LYS A 208 24.65 -1.39 -12.58
N GLY A 209 23.42 -1.90 -12.64
CA GLY A 209 22.81 -2.76 -11.63
C GLY A 209 21.44 -2.26 -11.17
N ALA A 210 20.73 -3.13 -10.47
CA ALA A 210 19.44 -2.83 -9.88
C ALA A 210 19.62 -2.45 -8.40
N SER A 211 19.02 -1.33 -7.97
CA SER A 211 18.83 -1.02 -6.56
C SER A 211 17.36 -1.22 -6.22
N LEU A 212 17.08 -2.02 -5.19
CA LEU A 212 15.73 -2.35 -4.80
C LEU A 212 15.56 -2.36 -3.27
N ASP A 213 14.42 -1.83 -2.84
CA ASP A 213 13.94 -1.94 -1.47
C ASP A 213 12.96 -3.10 -1.34
N GLY A 214 13.06 -3.82 -0.23
CA GLY A 214 12.22 -4.97 0.06
C GLY A 214 11.96 -5.17 1.55
N SER A 215 11.05 -6.08 1.85
CA SER A 215 10.77 -6.48 3.24
C SER A 215 10.46 -7.97 3.31
N ALA A 216 10.90 -8.62 4.39
CA ALA A 216 10.59 -10.02 4.64
C ALA A 216 10.07 -10.20 6.06
N ALA A 217 8.97 -10.95 6.19
CA ALA A 217 8.39 -11.36 7.48
C ALA A 217 9.23 -12.48 8.14
N VAL A 218 10.50 -12.17 8.39
CA VAL A 218 11.47 -13.04 9.06
C VAL A 218 12.08 -12.25 10.20
N ASP A 219 12.09 -12.83 11.40
CA ASP A 219 12.74 -12.24 12.56
C ASP A 219 14.22 -11.95 12.23
N PRO A 220 14.75 -10.75 12.47
CA PRO A 220 16.14 -10.41 12.13
C PRO A 220 17.18 -11.39 12.67
N ALA A 221 16.92 -12.00 13.84
CA ALA A 221 17.82 -13.00 14.44
C ALA A 221 17.80 -14.36 13.71
N ASN A 222 16.75 -14.61 12.92
CA ASN A 222 16.53 -15.87 12.20
C ASN A 222 16.91 -15.80 10.72
N VAL A 223 17.39 -14.66 10.21
CA VAL A 223 17.90 -14.58 8.85
C VAL A 223 19.19 -15.40 8.73
N LYS A 224 19.24 -16.29 7.75
CA LYS A 224 20.41 -17.12 7.40
C LYS A 224 21.15 -16.55 6.19
N ALA A 225 20.41 -16.18 5.16
CA ALA A 225 20.97 -15.62 3.92
C ALA A 225 19.93 -14.79 3.16
N VAL A 226 20.42 -13.92 2.29
CA VAL A 226 19.62 -13.23 1.26
C VAL A 226 20.12 -13.68 -0.10
N ILE A 227 19.20 -14.06 -0.97
CA ILE A 227 19.48 -14.70 -2.26
C ILE A 227 18.79 -13.92 -3.38
N VAL A 228 19.45 -13.81 -4.53
CA VAL A 228 18.82 -13.41 -5.79
C VAL A 228 18.64 -14.64 -6.66
N GLU A 229 17.41 -14.92 -7.07
CA GLU A 229 17.07 -16.00 -7.99
C GLU A 229 16.14 -15.51 -9.10
N ASN A 230 16.06 -16.19 -10.24
CA ASN A 230 15.00 -15.92 -11.22
C ASN A 230 13.75 -16.78 -10.98
N GLU A 231 12.70 -16.50 -11.77
CA GLU A 231 11.46 -17.28 -11.74
C GLU A 231 11.63 -18.76 -12.11
N ALA A 232 12.74 -19.12 -12.76
CA ALA A 232 13.11 -20.51 -13.07
C ALA A 232 13.88 -21.20 -11.92
N GLY A 233 14.09 -20.53 -10.79
CA GLY A 233 14.79 -21.07 -9.62
C GLY A 233 16.32 -21.08 -9.75
N ARG A 234 16.89 -20.43 -10.77
CA ARG A 234 18.33 -20.26 -10.88
C ARG A 234 18.79 -19.16 -9.93
N THR A 235 19.65 -19.52 -8.99
CA THR A 235 20.33 -18.58 -8.10
C THR A 235 21.46 -17.85 -8.83
N PHE A 236 21.52 -16.53 -8.67
CA PHE A 236 22.62 -15.70 -9.18
C PHE A 236 23.62 -15.36 -8.09
N VAL A 237 23.16 -14.93 -6.91
CA VAL A 237 24.06 -14.56 -5.82
C VAL A 237 23.39 -14.82 -4.48
N SER A 238 24.19 -15.23 -3.51
CA SER A 238 23.76 -15.50 -2.13
C SER A 238 24.69 -14.77 -1.16
N VAL A 239 24.10 -13.96 -0.29
CA VAL A 239 24.78 -13.20 0.75
C VAL A 239 24.40 -13.79 2.11
N PRO A 240 25.31 -14.45 2.85
CA PRO A 240 25.04 -14.94 4.20
C PRO A 240 24.90 -13.77 5.21
N ALA A 241 24.07 -13.95 6.24
CA ALA A 241 23.72 -12.91 7.23
C ALA A 241 24.36 -13.09 8.62
#